data_AF-A0A0G2J9I8-F1
#
_entry.id   AF-A0A0G2J9I8-F1
#
_cell.length_a   1.000
_cell.length_b   1.000
_cell.length_c   1.000
_cell.angle_alpha   90.00
_cell.angle_beta   90.00
_cell.angle_gamma   90.00
#
_symmetry.space_group_name_H-M   'P 1'
#
loop_
_entity.id
_entity.type
_entity.pdbx_description
1 polymer ?
#
loop_
_entity_poly.entity_id
_entity_poly.type
_entity_poly.pdbx_seq_one_letter_code
_entity_poly.pdbx_strand_id
1 'polypeptide(L)'
;MSLDSPLTSSRIPAILPKQLTIDEWHRQLGHIGADNLIKMSRDPRFGIMIIGSKKLSFCATCVKASQRRASYKNSPLRRATRKALKIWVDIFGGGQTLSGGQSSDMARSWRWL
;
A
#
# COMPACT_ATOMS: atom_id res chain seq x y z
N MET A 1 -57.63 9.99 38.69
CA MET A 1 -56.48 9.24 39.22
C MET A 1 -55.70 8.73 38.02
N SER A 2 -54.72 9.52 37.56
CA SER A 2 -53.81 9.12 36.49
C SER A 2 -52.84 8.11 37.04
N LEU A 3 -52.77 6.93 36.42
CA LEU A 3 -51.70 5.97 36.68
C LEU A 3 -50.57 6.30 35.73
N ASP A 4 -49.46 6.76 36.31
CA ASP A 4 -48.22 7.06 35.63
C ASP A 4 -47.69 5.83 34.88
N SER A 5 -47.47 6.00 33.57
CA SER A 5 -46.77 5.03 32.73
C SER A 5 -45.27 5.07 33.02
N PRO A 6 -44.62 3.95 33.39
CA PRO A 6 -43.18 3.93 33.50
C PRO A 6 -42.53 3.87 32.11
N LEU A 7 -41.99 5.00 31.67
CA LEU A 7 -40.94 5.05 30.65
C LEU A 7 -39.74 4.26 31.18
N THR A 8 -39.62 2.99 30.78
CA THR A 8 -38.42 2.19 31.08
C THR A 8 -37.88 1.49 29.84
N SER A 9 -36.58 1.70 29.67
CA SER A 9 -35.65 0.93 28.87
C SER A 9 -35.60 1.27 27.38
N SER A 10 -34.96 2.41 27.11
CA SER A 10 -34.16 2.60 25.89
C SER A 10 -33.13 1.46 25.80
N ARG A 11 -33.52 0.37 25.12
CA ARG A 11 -32.57 -0.64 24.66
C ARG A 11 -31.64 0.04 23.68
N ILE A 12 -30.47 0.45 24.15
CA ILE A 12 -29.31 0.61 23.28
C ILE A 12 -29.23 -0.72 22.52
N PRO A 13 -29.33 -0.73 21.17
CA PRO A 13 -29.18 -1.98 20.45
C PRO A 13 -27.77 -2.47 20.78
N ALA A 14 -27.69 -3.62 21.44
CA ALA A 14 -26.44 -4.33 21.62
C ALA A 14 -25.79 -4.37 20.23
N ILE A 15 -24.61 -3.75 20.08
CA ILE A 15 -23.92 -3.69 18.80
C ILE A 15 -23.61 -5.14 18.44
N LEU A 16 -24.43 -5.72 17.57
CA LEU A 16 -24.23 -7.09 17.12
C LEU A 16 -22.88 -7.09 16.39
N PRO A 17 -21.93 -7.95 16.77
CA PRO A 17 -20.66 -8.04 16.06
C PRO A 17 -20.93 -8.30 14.58
N LYS A 18 -20.36 -7.45 13.73
CA LYS A 18 -20.58 -7.49 12.29
C LYS A 18 -20.13 -8.85 11.76
N GLN A 19 -21.05 -9.61 11.17
CA GLN A 19 -20.76 -10.93 10.62
C GLN A 19 -20.53 -10.78 9.12
N LEU A 20 -19.35 -11.13 8.64
CA LEU A 20 -18.99 -10.98 7.22
C LEU A 20 -18.22 -12.19 6.73
N THR A 21 -18.25 -12.40 5.43
CA THR A 21 -17.38 -13.38 4.78
C THR A 21 -15.92 -12.96 4.90
N ILE A 22 -14.99 -13.91 4.72
CA ILE A 22 -13.56 -13.60 4.78
C ILE A 22 -13.13 -12.59 3.71
N ASP A 23 -13.77 -12.60 2.54
CA ASP A 23 -13.48 -11.66 1.44
C ASP A 23 -13.91 -10.23 1.76
N GLU A 24 -15.03 -10.08 2.47
CA GLU A 24 -15.51 -8.77 2.92
C GLU A 24 -14.63 -8.22 4.03
N TRP A 25 -14.25 -9.05 5.01
CA TRP A 25 -13.28 -8.66 6.04
C TRP A 25 -11.93 -8.29 5.44
N HIS A 26 -11.46 -9.05 4.46
CA HIS A 26 -10.25 -8.77 3.72
C HIS A 26 -10.29 -7.39 3.06
N ARG A 27 -11.39 -7.02 2.40
CA ARG A 27 -11.52 -5.68 1.80
C ARG A 27 -11.67 -4.59 2.85
N GLN A 28 -12.51 -4.79 3.87
CA GLN A 28 -12.80 -3.76 4.89
C GLN A 28 -11.59 -3.43 5.76
N LEU A 29 -10.71 -4.39 6.02
CA LEU A 29 -9.54 -4.18 6.87
C LEU A 29 -8.27 -3.82 6.09
N GLY A 30 -8.40 -3.46 4.81
CA GLY A 30 -7.26 -3.00 4.01
C GLY A 30 -6.41 -4.14 3.46
N HIS A 31 -7.06 -5.16 2.91
CA HIS A 31 -6.41 -6.27 2.21
C HIS A 31 -5.52 -7.17 3.08
N ILE A 32 -5.89 -7.36 4.36
CA ILE A 32 -5.18 -8.25 5.29
C ILE A 32 -5.21 -9.70 4.80
N GLY A 33 -4.08 -10.41 4.91
CA GLY A 33 -3.97 -11.82 4.53
C GLY A 33 -4.91 -12.74 5.32
N ALA A 34 -5.35 -13.82 4.68
CA ALA A 34 -6.31 -14.77 5.25
C ALA A 34 -5.89 -15.32 6.63
N ASP A 35 -4.62 -15.68 6.80
CA ASP A 35 -4.11 -16.22 8.06
C ASP A 35 -4.23 -15.22 9.21
N ASN A 36 -4.04 -13.94 8.92
CA ASN A 36 -4.16 -12.87 9.91
C ASN A 36 -5.63 -12.63 10.26
N LEU A 37 -6.54 -12.64 9.28
CA LEU A 37 -7.98 -12.58 9.55
C LEU A 37 -8.45 -13.75 10.42
N ILE A 38 -7.97 -14.96 10.14
CA ILE A 38 -8.30 -16.15 10.93
C ILE A 38 -7.76 -16.01 12.35
N LYS A 39 -6.53 -15.53 12.53
CA LYS A 39 -5.95 -15.27 13.86
C LYS A 39 -6.76 -14.23 14.62
N MET A 40 -7.10 -13.10 14.00
CA MET A 40 -7.90 -12.06 14.64
C MET A 40 -9.31 -12.53 14.97
N SER A 41 -9.92 -13.37 14.13
CA SER A 41 -11.26 -13.94 14.42
C SER A 41 -11.31 -14.85 15.64
N ARG A 42 -10.16 -15.32 16.14
CA ARG A 42 -10.06 -16.13 17.36
C ARG A 42 -10.02 -15.27 18.62
N ASP A 43 -9.61 -14.01 18.52
CA ASP A 43 -9.56 -13.10 19.65
C ASP A 43 -10.81 -12.20 19.63
N PRO A 44 -11.72 -12.35 20.61
CA PRO A 44 -12.97 -11.59 20.65
C PRO A 44 -12.77 -10.08 20.75
N ARG A 45 -11.58 -9.60 21.15
CA ARG A 45 -11.26 -8.16 21.24
C ARG A 45 -11.33 -7.44 19.90
N PHE A 46 -11.09 -8.16 18.79
CA PHE A 46 -11.17 -7.56 17.46
C PHE A 46 -12.59 -7.49 16.90
N GLY A 47 -13.56 -8.17 17.52
CA GLY A 47 -14.95 -8.18 17.05
C GLY A 47 -15.15 -8.76 15.64
N ILE A 48 -14.20 -9.55 15.15
CA ILE A 48 -14.23 -10.13 13.80
C ILE A 48 -14.96 -11.47 13.83
N MET A 49 -16.15 -11.50 13.22
CA MET A 49 -16.89 -12.74 13.01
C MET A 49 -16.90 -13.12 11.53
N ILE A 50 -16.26 -14.24 11.20
CA ILE A 50 -16.20 -14.76 9.83
C ILE A 50 -17.31 -15.79 9.64
N ILE A 51 -18.21 -15.54 8.68
CA ILE A 51 -19.24 -16.49 8.26
C ILE A 51 -18.81 -17.26 7.01
N GLY A 52 -19.24 -18.53 6.91
CA GLY A 52 -18.98 -19.38 5.75
C GLY A 52 -17.52 -19.84 5.62
N SER A 53 -17.03 -19.88 4.37
CA SER A 53 -15.67 -20.35 4.06
C SER A 53 -14.60 -19.43 4.64
N LYS A 54 -13.58 -20.03 5.28
CA LYS A 54 -12.36 -19.34 5.74
C LYS A 54 -11.25 -19.30 4.69
N LYS A 55 -11.56 -19.62 3.43
CA LYS A 55 -10.62 -19.50 2.31
C LYS A 55 -10.88 -18.18 1.60
N LEU A 56 -9.84 -17.35 1.52
CA LEU A 56 -9.87 -16.10 0.78
C LEU A 56 -9.90 -16.37 -0.72
N SER A 57 -10.79 -15.70 -1.44
CA SER A 57 -10.83 -15.77 -2.90
C SER A 57 -9.71 -14.93 -3.53
N PHE A 58 -9.56 -15.04 -4.86
CA PHE A 58 -8.57 -14.27 -5.59
C PHE A 58 -8.84 -12.77 -5.48
N CYS A 59 -7.85 -12.00 -5.00
CA CYS A 59 -7.92 -10.54 -4.94
C CYS A 59 -6.94 -9.89 -5.92
N ALA A 60 -7.48 -9.31 -7.00
CA ALA A 60 -6.68 -8.62 -8.02
C ALA A 60 -5.86 -7.45 -7.44
N THR A 61 -6.42 -6.71 -6.49
CA THR A 61 -5.73 -5.60 -5.81
C THR A 61 -4.51 -6.09 -5.05
N CYS A 62 -4.64 -7.19 -4.29
CA CYS A 62 -3.52 -7.78 -3.57
C CYS A 62 -2.41 -8.24 -4.49
N VAL A 63 -2.74 -8.86 -5.63
CA VAL A 63 -1.73 -9.33 -6.58
C VAL A 63 -0.97 -8.15 -7.18
N LYS A 64 -1.67 -7.08 -7.56
CA LYS A 64 -1.04 -5.86 -8.08
C LYS A 64 -0.20 -5.14 -7.03
N ALA A 65 -0.65 -5.12 -5.77
CA ALA A 65 0.07 -4.48 -4.67
C ALA A 65 1.24 -5.32 -4.13
N SER A 66 1.16 -6.65 -4.21
CA SER A 66 2.19 -7.60 -3.76
C SER A 66 3.33 -7.75 -4.78
N GLN A 67 3.44 -6.82 -5.74
CA GLN A 67 4.57 -6.76 -6.65
C GLN A 67 5.85 -6.50 -5.83
N ARG A 68 6.62 -7.57 -5.64
CA ARG A 68 7.98 -7.46 -5.10
C ARG A 68 8.86 -6.83 -6.17
N ARG A 69 9.83 -6.01 -5.75
CA ARG A 69 10.88 -5.53 -6.65
C ARG A 69 11.49 -6.75 -7.34
N ALA A 70 11.58 -6.72 -8.66
CA ALA A 70 12.25 -7.77 -9.41
C ALA A 70 13.66 -7.97 -8.83
N SER A 71 14.05 -9.22 -8.60
CA SER A 71 15.42 -9.52 -8.22
C SER A 71 16.30 -9.27 -9.43
N TYR A 72 17.10 -8.21 -9.39
CA TYR A 72 18.09 -7.98 -10.41
C TYR A 72 19.21 -9.00 -10.23
N LYS A 73 19.69 -9.60 -11.33
CA LYS A 73 20.89 -10.42 -11.28
C LYS A 73 22.03 -9.55 -10.79
N ASN A 74 22.59 -9.86 -9.62
CA ASN A 74 23.82 -9.25 -9.11
C ASN A 74 25.08 -9.70 -9.88
N SER A 75 24.91 -10.27 -11.07
CA SER A 75 26.03 -10.60 -11.93
C SER A 75 26.68 -9.31 -12.42
N PRO A 76 28.01 -9.16 -12.31
CA PRO A 76 28.70 -8.00 -12.84
C PRO A 76 28.42 -7.85 -14.34
N LEU A 77 28.06 -6.63 -14.76
CA LEU A 77 27.91 -6.32 -16.18
C LEU A 77 29.26 -6.55 -16.88
N ARG A 78 29.24 -7.13 -18.09
CA ARG A 78 30.46 -7.34 -18.88
C ARG A 78 31.12 -5.99 -19.18
N ARG A 79 32.36 -5.82 -18.73
CA ARG A 79 33.22 -4.68 -19.05
C ARG A 79 33.75 -4.81 -20.49
N ALA A 80 34.08 -3.68 -21.11
CA ALA A 80 34.78 -3.65 -22.39
C ALA A 80 36.16 -4.35 -22.27
N THR A 81 36.51 -5.17 -23.26
CA THR A 81 37.79 -5.91 -23.32
C THR A 81 38.88 -5.16 -24.08
N ARG A 82 38.53 -4.09 -24.79
CA ARG A 82 39.45 -3.21 -25.52
C ARG A 82 38.95 -1.76 -25.48
N LYS A 83 39.88 -0.82 -25.70
CA LYS A 83 39.59 0.62 -25.70
C LYS A 83 38.48 0.94 -26.72
N ALA A 84 37.62 1.89 -26.37
CA ALA A 84 36.49 2.36 -27.19
C ALA A 84 35.45 1.31 -27.63
N LEU A 85 35.51 0.06 -27.14
CA LEU A 85 34.53 -0.98 -27.52
C LEU A 85 33.11 -0.70 -27.03
N LYS A 86 32.96 0.02 -25.92
CA LYS A 86 31.67 0.35 -25.31
C LYS A 86 31.74 1.75 -24.74
N ILE A 87 30.89 2.64 -25.26
CA ILE A 87 30.75 4.03 -24.82
C ILE A 87 29.33 4.16 -24.26
N TRP A 88 29.22 4.65 -23.03
CA TRP A 88 27.94 5.01 -22.45
C TRP A 88 27.81 6.52 -22.58
N VAL A 89 26.79 6.96 -23.31
CA VAL A 89 26.45 8.38 -23.44
C VAL A 89 25.13 8.56 -22.71
N ASP A 90 25.11 9.51 -21.79
CA ASP A 90 23.90 9.90 -21.07
C ASP A 90 23.66 11.40 -21.28
N ILE A 91 22.40 11.79 -21.34
CA ILE A 91 21.99 13.17 -21.51
C ILE A 91 21.36 13.61 -20.19
N PHE A 92 22.04 14.50 -19.48
CA PHE A 92 21.49 15.14 -18.31
C PHE A 92 20.67 16.36 -18.73
N GLY A 93 19.41 16.45 -18.28
CA GLY A 93 18.51 17.56 -18.54
C GLY A 93 18.20 18.38 -17.28
N GLY A 94 17.82 19.65 -17.45
CA GLY A 94 17.31 20.51 -16.36
C GLY A 94 18.01 21.86 -16.17
N GLY A 95 19.05 22.18 -16.94
CA GLY A 95 19.66 23.52 -16.95
C GLY A 95 18.91 24.50 -17.85
N GLN A 96 19.01 25.81 -17.56
CA GLN A 96 18.65 26.89 -18.49
C GLN A 96 19.56 26.84 -19.72
N THR A 97 19.27 25.95 -20.66
CA THR A 97 20.04 25.86 -21.92
C THR A 97 19.16 26.10 -23.13
N LEU A 98 17.83 26.20 -22.96
CA LEU A 98 16.90 26.46 -24.07
C LEU A 98 15.92 27.65 -23.86
N SER A 99 15.97 28.35 -22.72
CA SER A 99 15.25 29.63 -22.56
C SER A 99 16.22 30.78 -22.79
N GLY A 100 16.22 31.34 -23.99
CA GLY A 100 16.97 32.56 -24.35
C GLY A 100 16.40 33.81 -23.68
N GLY A 101 16.41 33.86 -22.35
CA GLY A 101 16.15 35.05 -21.56
C GLY A 101 17.43 35.46 -20.86
N GLN A 102 18.06 36.53 -21.33
CA GLN A 102 19.17 37.16 -20.61
C GLN A 102 18.65 37.64 -19.25
N SER A 103 19.08 37.00 -18.17
CA SER A 103 19.09 37.61 -16.84
C SER A 103 20.38 37.19 -16.17
N SER A 104 21.31 38.14 -16.12
CA SER A 104 22.49 38.12 -15.29
C SER A 104 22.06 37.96 -13.84
N ASP A 105 22.17 36.76 -13.26
CA ASP A 105 22.18 36.61 -11.81
C ASP A 105 22.85 35.30 -11.38
N MET A 106 23.75 35.45 -10.41
CA MET A 106 24.59 34.42 -9.80
C MET A 106 23.79 33.26 -9.19
N ALA A 107 24.18 32.02 -9.51
CA ALA A 107 24.07 30.81 -8.65
C ALA A 107 24.23 29.57 -9.55
N ARG A 108 25.04 28.55 -9.30
CA ARG A 108 25.77 28.08 -8.12
C ARG A 108 26.89 27.19 -8.64
N SER A 109 28.07 27.31 -8.02
CA SER A 109 29.14 26.33 -8.13
C SER A 109 28.64 24.99 -7.60
N TRP A 110 28.55 23.99 -8.48
CA TRP A 110 28.44 22.59 -8.09
C TRP A 110 29.83 21.97 -8.22
N ARG A 111 30.60 22.06 -7.13
CA ARG A 111 31.83 21.28 -6.96
C ARG A 111 31.44 19.94 -6.36
N TRP A 112 31.45 18.90 -7.19
CA TRP A 112 31.56 17.52 -6.73
C TRP A 112 33.01 17.09 -6.95
N LEU A 113 33.67 16.72 -5.84
CA LEU A 113 35.08 16.34 -5.66
C LEU A 113 36.08 17.51 -5.58
#